data_AF-U7V5J1-F1
#
_entry.id   AF-U7V5J1-F1
#
_cell.length_a   1.000
_cell.length_b   1.000
_cell.length_c   1.000
_cell.angle_alpha   90.00
_cell.angle_beta   90.00
_cell.angle_gamma   90.00
#
_symmetry.space_group_name_H-M   'P 1'
#
loop_
_entity.id
_entity.type
_entity.pdbx_description
1 polymer ?
#
loop_
_entity_poly.entity_id
_entity_poly.type
_entity_poly.pdbx_seq_one_letter_code
_entity_poly.pdbx_strand_id
1 'polypeptide(L)'
;MIPINPSGSSFDANETLGAGRDPHDSETTHPVDEAEHPVHPDEAGLLAQALPPVPGPKYEQVIRLLEQRYIIPGSPGDKLPTERALQLQFGVSRQTVRNALKYLLDKGLIYNQQGSGTYVADHSQASFIPRICSYAEDMSRRGMESSTRMIATRWVEADERISSNLLVPVGSQVLYARRLRLANGTPIGFERVYLVPDAASTVLDPTVSQAFAGGSPQEEGSEYTVEHGRMRIEASLFSEQDAADFNGFPTVGAAALQVTLTGYTGEGEPVEYSVTLYESAAYFYEMIL
;
A
#
# COMPACT_ATOMS: atom_id res chain seq x y z
N MET A 1 -0.69 -67.60 -33.25
CA MET A 1 0.79 -67.49 -33.17
C MET A 1 1.18 -67.50 -31.71
N ILE A 2 1.59 -68.66 -31.21
CA ILE A 2 2.48 -68.86 -30.05
C ILE A 2 3.90 -68.82 -30.71
N PRO A 3 5.02 -68.40 -30.06
CA PRO A 3 5.29 -68.88 -28.72
C PRO A 3 6.19 -68.09 -27.72
N ILE A 4 6.02 -68.49 -26.44
CA ILE A 4 6.99 -68.81 -25.35
C ILE A 4 8.13 -67.85 -24.94
N ASN A 5 8.08 -67.40 -23.67
CA ASN A 5 8.96 -67.68 -22.50
C ASN A 5 10.32 -68.41 -22.72
N PRO A 6 11.26 -68.57 -21.74
CA PRO A 6 11.39 -68.06 -20.35
C PRO A 6 12.86 -67.78 -19.89
N SER A 7 13.07 -67.36 -18.63
CA SER A 7 14.13 -67.79 -17.67
C SER A 7 14.29 -66.72 -16.56
N GLY A 8 14.26 -66.97 -15.25
CA GLY A 8 14.25 -68.22 -14.49
C GLY A 8 15.62 -68.53 -13.87
N SER A 9 15.88 -68.06 -12.64
CA SER A 9 16.61 -68.75 -11.54
C SER A 9 16.84 -67.73 -10.40
N SER A 10 16.36 -67.82 -9.16
CA SER A 10 16.22 -68.89 -8.15
C SER A 10 17.48 -69.14 -7.31
N PHE A 11 17.36 -68.86 -5.99
CA PHE A 11 17.82 -69.69 -4.86
C PHE A 11 19.36 -69.88 -4.72
N ASP A 12 19.99 -70.01 -3.55
CA ASP A 12 19.56 -70.14 -2.17
C ASP A 12 20.74 -69.85 -1.23
N ALA A 13 20.43 -69.81 0.06
CA ALA A 13 21.30 -69.70 1.22
C ALA A 13 22.56 -70.60 1.23
N ASN A 14 23.56 -70.17 2.01
CA ASN A 14 24.23 -71.11 2.92
C ASN A 14 24.75 -70.43 4.20
N GLU A 15 24.50 -71.12 5.31
CA GLU A 15 24.87 -70.82 6.69
C GLU A 15 26.40 -70.77 6.89
N THR A 16 26.87 -70.15 7.98
CA THR A 16 27.57 -70.84 9.09
C THR A 16 27.86 -69.86 10.23
N LEU A 17 27.58 -70.33 11.45
CA LEU A 17 27.82 -69.75 12.76
C LEU A 17 29.27 -69.30 13.04
N GLY A 18 29.44 -68.25 13.85
CA GLY A 18 30.72 -67.90 14.48
C GLY A 18 30.59 -66.73 15.45
N ALA A 19 30.72 -67.03 16.73
CA ALA A 19 30.52 -66.15 17.88
C ALA A 19 31.54 -65.00 18.02
N GLY A 20 31.13 -63.89 18.65
CA GLY A 20 32.04 -63.09 19.49
C GLY A 20 31.83 -61.57 19.56
N ARG A 21 31.30 -61.13 20.71
CA ARG A 21 31.57 -59.85 21.43
C ARG A 21 30.86 -58.55 21.01
N ASP A 22 29.85 -58.19 21.80
CA ASP A 22 29.60 -56.83 22.33
C ASP A 22 30.81 -56.34 23.20
N PRO A 23 30.98 -55.05 23.58
CA PRO A 23 29.96 -53.97 23.67
C PRO A 23 30.42 -52.54 23.26
N HIS A 24 29.47 -51.63 23.02
CA HIS A 24 29.28 -50.36 23.77
C HIS A 24 28.39 -49.39 22.99
N ASP A 25 27.14 -49.32 23.45
CA ASP A 25 26.23 -48.21 23.21
C ASP A 25 26.51 -47.06 24.20
N SER A 26 26.25 -45.85 23.70
CA SER A 26 25.81 -44.64 24.40
C SER A 26 26.66 -44.07 25.55
N GLU A 27 27.38 -42.97 25.27
CA GLU A 27 27.17 -41.65 25.90
C GLU A 27 28.35 -40.72 25.56
N THR A 28 28.21 -39.92 24.50
CA THR A 28 29.01 -38.70 24.32
C THR A 28 28.10 -37.50 24.50
N THR A 29 28.21 -36.90 25.69
CA THR A 29 27.79 -35.54 26.00
C THR A 29 28.48 -34.56 25.05
N HIS A 30 27.72 -34.01 24.10
CA HIS A 30 28.13 -32.80 23.38
C HIS A 30 27.55 -31.57 24.10
N PRO A 31 28.37 -30.56 24.39
CA PRO A 31 27.89 -29.32 25.00
C PRO A 31 26.95 -28.61 24.02
N VAL A 32 25.82 -28.12 24.53
CA VAL A 32 24.92 -27.26 23.77
C VAL A 32 25.65 -25.94 23.56
N ASP A 33 26.20 -25.79 22.36
CA ASP A 33 26.78 -24.55 21.85
C ASP A 33 25.62 -23.56 21.70
N GLU A 34 25.49 -22.62 22.63
CA GLU A 34 24.68 -21.41 22.47
C GLU A 34 25.32 -20.59 21.35
N ALA A 35 25.04 -20.98 20.11
CA ALA A 35 25.34 -20.18 18.94
C ALA A 35 24.50 -18.90 19.02
N GLU A 36 25.12 -17.84 19.54
CA GLU A 36 24.70 -16.46 19.37
C GLU A 36 24.29 -16.25 17.91
N HIS A 37 22.97 -16.09 17.68
CA HIS A 37 22.50 -15.61 16.40
C HIS A 37 23.08 -14.20 16.20
N PRO A 38 23.79 -13.93 15.10
CA PRO A 38 24.34 -12.61 14.85
C PRO A 38 23.18 -11.62 14.72
N VAL A 39 23.16 -10.65 15.64
CA VAL A 39 22.32 -9.47 15.57
C VAL A 39 22.63 -8.77 14.24
N HIS A 40 21.64 -8.69 13.35
CA HIS A 40 21.78 -7.99 12.07
C HIS A 40 22.21 -6.53 12.33
N PRO A 41 23.18 -5.99 11.57
CA PRO A 41 23.83 -4.71 11.87
C PRO A 41 22.96 -3.44 11.75
N ASP A 42 21.64 -3.54 11.63
CA ASP A 42 20.72 -2.41 11.49
C ASP A 42 20.02 -1.96 12.80
N GLU A 43 20.22 -2.66 13.94
CA GLU A 43 19.64 -2.20 15.21
C GLU A 43 20.30 -0.91 15.75
N ALA A 44 21.47 -0.52 15.23
CA ALA A 44 22.26 0.61 15.73
C ALA A 44 22.03 1.95 14.99
N GLY A 45 21.28 1.94 13.87
CA GLY A 45 21.09 3.13 13.01
C GLY A 45 19.72 3.82 13.12
N LEU A 46 18.75 3.21 13.82
CA LEU A 46 17.39 3.73 13.92
C LEU A 46 17.34 4.94 14.87
N LEU A 47 17.58 6.13 14.32
CA LEU A 47 17.18 7.38 14.95
C LEU A 47 15.72 7.23 15.38
N ALA A 48 15.46 7.38 16.68
CA ALA A 48 14.11 7.40 17.24
C ALA A 48 13.35 8.58 16.64
N GLN A 49 12.66 8.35 15.53
CA GLN A 49 11.75 9.32 14.95
C GLN A 49 10.40 9.08 15.60
N ALA A 50 10.14 9.83 16.67
CA ALA A 50 8.84 9.87 17.30
C ALA A 50 7.75 10.03 16.24
N LEU A 51 6.62 9.36 16.44
CA LEU A 51 5.42 9.57 15.62
C LEU A 51 5.26 11.06 15.31
N PRO A 52 5.07 11.44 14.03
CA PRO A 52 4.78 12.84 13.73
C PRO A 52 3.51 13.22 14.52
N PRO A 53 3.40 14.48 15.02
CA PRO A 53 2.31 14.93 15.87
C PRO A 53 1.01 15.13 15.05
N VAL A 54 0.63 14.09 14.34
CA VAL A 54 -0.52 13.97 13.48
C VAL A 54 -1.69 13.53 14.35
N PRO A 55 -2.90 14.07 14.16
CA PRO A 55 -4.09 13.64 14.91
C PRO A 55 -4.54 12.21 14.59
N GLY A 56 -5.43 11.66 15.43
CA GLY A 56 -6.05 10.34 15.25
C GLY A 56 -5.51 9.23 16.16
N PRO A 57 -6.07 8.00 16.08
CA PRO A 57 -5.63 6.89 16.91
C PRO A 57 -4.18 6.49 16.59
N LYS A 58 -3.34 6.39 17.63
CA LYS A 58 -1.91 6.05 17.46
C LYS A 58 -1.67 4.77 16.64
N TYR A 59 -2.56 3.78 16.71
CA TYR A 59 -2.40 2.55 15.95
C TYR A 59 -2.62 2.75 14.44
N GLU A 60 -3.50 3.69 14.04
CA GLU A 60 -3.71 4.04 12.62
C GLU A 60 -2.52 4.80 12.05
N GLN A 61 -1.89 5.65 12.86
CA GLN A 61 -0.64 6.32 12.48
C GLN A 61 0.49 5.30 12.30
N VAL A 62 0.59 4.31 13.20
CA VAL A 62 1.57 3.22 13.04
C VAL A 62 1.29 2.39 11.79
N ILE A 63 0.01 2.11 11.47
CA ILE A 63 -0.35 1.45 10.19
C ILE A 63 0.17 2.27 9.00
N ARG A 64 -0.12 3.58 8.97
CA ARG A 64 0.34 4.47 7.88
C ARG A 64 1.86 4.51 7.78
N LEU A 65 2.58 4.60 8.90
CA LEU A 65 4.05 4.60 8.89
C LEU A 65 4.64 3.25 8.46
N LEU A 66 4.02 2.13 8.84
CA LEU A 66 4.43 0.81 8.37
C LEU A 66 4.22 0.66 6.86
N GLU A 67 3.07 1.11 6.36
CA GLU A 67 2.79 1.17 4.93
C GLU A 67 3.86 2.02 4.23
N GLN A 68 4.06 3.25 4.70
CA GLN A 68 4.99 4.23 4.14
C GLN A 68 6.44 3.74 4.09
N ARG A 69 6.95 3.17 5.20
CA ARG A 69 8.39 2.88 5.36
C ARG A 69 8.81 1.50 4.91
N TYR A 70 7.89 0.55 4.90
CA TYR A 70 8.26 -0.87 4.75
C TYR A 70 7.43 -1.61 3.71
N ILE A 71 6.16 -1.27 3.52
CA ILE A 71 5.28 -2.06 2.62
C ILE A 71 5.27 -1.44 1.22
N ILE A 72 5.11 -0.12 1.12
CA ILE A 72 5.06 0.60 -0.16
C ILE A 72 6.41 0.52 -0.90
N PRO A 73 7.55 0.91 -0.28
CA PRO A 73 8.85 0.79 -0.94
C PRO A 73 9.43 -0.64 -0.90
N GLY A 74 8.77 -1.56 -0.16
CA GLY A 74 9.27 -2.92 0.06
C GLY A 74 8.89 -3.90 -1.04
N SER A 75 9.74 -4.90 -1.24
CA SER A 75 9.47 -6.04 -2.12
C SER A 75 8.77 -7.18 -1.35
N PRO A 76 7.95 -8.00 -2.02
CA PRO A 76 7.40 -9.20 -1.41
C PRO A 76 8.49 -10.10 -0.82
N GLY A 77 8.31 -10.49 0.44
CA GLY A 77 9.30 -11.26 1.20
C GLY A 77 10.30 -10.42 1.99
N ASP A 78 10.27 -9.08 1.89
CA ASP A 78 11.09 -8.22 2.73
C ASP A 78 10.65 -8.31 4.19
N LYS A 79 11.63 -8.39 5.10
CA LYS A 79 11.37 -8.59 6.54
C LYS A 79 11.07 -7.25 7.22
N LEU A 80 9.94 -7.18 7.91
CA LEU A 80 9.63 -6.04 8.78
C LEU A 80 10.50 -6.08 10.07
N PRO A 81 10.78 -4.91 10.67
CA PRO A 81 11.41 -4.87 11.98
C PRO A 81 10.59 -5.60 13.05
N THR A 82 11.25 -6.07 14.10
CA THR A 82 10.58 -6.77 15.19
C THR A 82 9.58 -5.86 15.94
N GLU A 83 8.58 -6.44 16.62
CA GLU A 83 7.65 -5.67 17.47
C GLU A 83 8.39 -4.73 18.43
N ARG A 84 9.53 -5.16 18.97
CA ARG A 84 10.34 -4.36 19.89
C ARG A 84 11.04 -3.21 19.18
N ALA A 85 11.61 -3.46 18.01
CA ALA A 85 12.24 -2.41 17.19
C ALA A 85 11.20 -1.36 16.78
N LEU A 86 10.00 -1.76 16.33
CA LEU A 86 8.92 -0.85 15.96
C LEU A 86 8.42 0.00 17.14
N GLN A 87 8.34 -0.57 18.35
CA GLN A 87 8.01 0.18 19.56
C GLN A 87 9.03 1.30 19.84
N LEU A 88 10.31 0.98 19.75
CA LEU A 88 11.40 1.93 19.96
C LEU A 88 11.42 3.00 18.86
N GLN A 89 11.30 2.57 17.61
CA GLN A 89 11.34 3.45 16.45
C GLN A 89 10.20 4.48 16.47
N PHE A 90 8.96 4.06 16.73
CA PHE A 90 7.80 4.93 16.69
C PHE A 90 7.42 5.55 18.05
N GLY A 91 8.07 5.13 19.14
CA GLY A 91 7.77 5.63 20.49
C GLY A 91 6.36 5.28 20.97
N VAL A 92 5.87 4.08 20.65
CA VAL A 92 4.51 3.62 20.98
C VAL A 92 4.49 2.39 21.89
N SER A 93 3.33 2.15 22.51
CA SER A 93 3.12 0.93 23.30
C SER A 93 3.18 -0.33 22.43
N ARG A 94 3.56 -1.45 23.03
CA ARG A 94 3.48 -2.78 22.40
C ARG A 94 2.11 -3.08 21.83
N GLN A 95 1.04 -2.72 22.54
CA GLN A 95 -0.32 -2.99 22.10
C GLN A 95 -0.66 -2.21 20.83
N THR A 96 -0.15 -0.97 20.71
CA THR A 96 -0.31 -0.15 19.50
C THR A 96 0.34 -0.81 18.29
N VAL A 97 1.58 -1.29 18.43
CA VAL A 97 2.28 -2.02 17.35
C VAL A 97 1.56 -3.31 17.00
N ARG A 98 1.16 -4.10 18.00
CA ARG A 98 0.44 -5.36 17.77
C ARG A 98 -0.89 -5.15 17.06
N ASN A 99 -1.65 -4.11 17.42
CA ASN A 99 -2.90 -3.78 16.74
C ASN A 99 -2.66 -3.37 15.28
N ALA A 100 -1.62 -2.58 15.02
CA ALA A 100 -1.24 -2.17 13.66
C ALA A 100 -0.82 -3.37 12.80
N LEU A 101 0.10 -4.21 13.31
CA LEU A 101 0.53 -5.43 12.62
C LEU A 101 -0.62 -6.40 12.41
N LYS A 102 -1.49 -6.59 13.41
CA LYS A 102 -2.69 -7.43 13.26
C LYS A 102 -3.60 -6.92 12.14
N TYR A 103 -3.86 -5.62 12.09
CA TYR A 103 -4.65 -5.03 11.02
C TYR A 103 -4.04 -5.30 9.64
N LEU A 104 -2.73 -5.11 9.49
CA LEU A 104 -2.02 -5.32 8.23
C LEU A 104 -1.99 -6.81 7.82
N LEU A 105 -1.87 -7.74 8.78
CA LEU A 105 -2.00 -9.18 8.56
C LEU A 105 -3.42 -9.53 8.09
N ASP A 106 -4.44 -9.00 8.77
CA ASP A 106 -5.85 -9.25 8.43
C ASP A 106 -6.20 -8.67 7.03
N LYS A 107 -5.49 -7.63 6.58
CA LYS A 107 -5.57 -7.07 5.23
C LYS A 107 -4.74 -7.82 4.18
N GLY A 108 -3.93 -8.79 4.59
CA GLY A 108 -3.06 -9.54 3.68
C GLY A 108 -1.91 -8.72 3.09
N LEU A 109 -1.57 -7.57 3.70
CA LEU A 109 -0.44 -6.73 3.25
C LEU A 109 0.91 -7.23 3.78
N ILE A 110 0.87 -8.02 4.84
CA ILE A 110 2.02 -8.70 5.43
C ILE A 110 1.62 -10.12 5.79
N TYR A 111 2.60 -11.00 5.97
CA TYR A 111 2.40 -12.35 6.50
C TYR A 111 3.39 -12.66 7.61
N ASN A 112 3.02 -13.58 8.50
CA ASN A 112 3.90 -14.07 9.55
C ASN A 112 4.43 -15.44 9.18
N GLN A 113 5.74 -15.63 9.35
CA GLN A 113 6.38 -16.94 9.33
C GLN A 113 6.77 -17.29 10.77
N GLN A 114 6.13 -18.31 11.34
CA GLN A 114 6.26 -18.68 12.74
C GLN A 114 7.73 -18.88 13.13
N GLY A 115 8.16 -18.21 14.20
CA GLY A 115 9.53 -18.24 14.70
C GLY A 115 10.56 -17.43 13.89
N SER A 116 10.20 -16.94 12.69
CA SER A 116 11.11 -16.23 11.80
C SER A 116 10.88 -14.72 11.79
N GLY A 117 9.62 -14.28 11.71
CA GLY A 117 9.25 -12.87 11.72
C GLY A 117 8.02 -12.55 10.88
N THR A 118 7.88 -11.26 10.56
CA THR A 118 6.81 -10.69 9.75
C THR A 118 7.41 -10.14 8.46
N TYR A 119 6.72 -10.36 7.33
CA TYR A 119 7.24 -10.08 5.99
C TYR A 119 6.20 -9.39 5.12
N VAL A 120 6.64 -8.59 4.15
CA VAL A 120 5.79 -7.95 3.14
C VAL A 120 5.15 -9.03 2.26
N ALA A 121 3.83 -8.99 2.08
CA ALA A 121 3.12 -9.95 1.25
C ALA A 121 3.17 -9.57 -0.24
N ASP A 122 3.05 -10.58 -1.11
CA ASP A 122 2.86 -10.34 -2.54
C ASP A 122 1.42 -9.87 -2.82
N HIS A 123 1.26 -8.57 -3.04
CA HIS A 123 -0.02 -7.94 -3.38
C HIS A 123 -0.22 -7.78 -4.90
N SER A 124 0.69 -8.27 -5.75
CA SER A 124 0.60 -8.15 -7.22
C SER A 124 -0.48 -9.05 -7.84
N GLN A 125 -0.89 -10.10 -7.12
CA GLN A 125 -1.85 -11.11 -7.57
C GLN A 125 -3.31 -10.68 -7.43
N ALA A 126 -3.59 -9.50 -6.87
CA ALA A 126 -4.95 -9.01 -6.73
C ALA A 126 -5.42 -8.34 -8.03
N SER A 127 -5.63 -9.15 -9.06
CA SER A 127 -6.03 -8.77 -10.43
C SER A 127 -7.36 -8.00 -10.53
N PHE A 128 -8.13 -7.92 -9.45
CA PHE A 128 -9.42 -7.24 -9.35
C PHE A 128 -9.39 -5.89 -8.61
N ILE A 129 -8.24 -5.47 -8.09
CA ILE A 129 -8.12 -4.18 -7.40
C ILE A 129 -8.07 -3.05 -8.44
N PRO A 130 -8.83 -1.95 -8.27
CA PRO A 130 -8.69 -0.76 -9.11
C PRO A 130 -7.23 -0.36 -9.22
N ARG A 131 -6.69 -0.44 -10.44
CA ARG A 131 -5.33 0.01 -10.71
C ARG A 131 -5.27 1.52 -10.43
N ILE A 132 -4.21 1.96 -9.75
CA ILE A 132 -3.85 3.37 -9.77
C ILE A 132 -3.54 3.68 -11.23
N CYS A 133 -4.43 4.44 -11.84
CA CYS A 133 -4.26 4.94 -13.18
C CYS A 133 -4.81 6.35 -13.16
N SER A 134 -4.27 7.17 -14.05
CA SER A 134 -4.74 8.51 -14.21
C SER A 134 -6.20 8.54 -14.67
N TYR A 135 -6.88 9.66 -14.42
CA TYR A 135 -8.26 9.84 -14.86
C TYR A 135 -8.42 9.67 -16.38
N ALA A 136 -7.46 10.09 -17.20
CA ALA A 136 -7.54 9.85 -18.64
C ALA A 136 -7.35 8.40 -19.03
N GLU A 137 -6.44 7.68 -18.41
CA GLU A 137 -6.28 6.25 -18.69
C GLU A 137 -7.56 5.50 -18.32
N ASP A 138 -8.19 5.84 -17.19
CA ASP A 138 -9.48 5.26 -16.79
C ASP A 138 -10.59 5.59 -17.79
N MET A 139 -10.73 6.86 -18.22
CA MET A 139 -11.73 7.24 -19.23
C MET A 139 -11.46 6.61 -20.59
N SER A 140 -10.19 6.56 -21.01
CA SER A 140 -9.77 5.95 -22.28
C SER A 140 -10.13 4.46 -22.32
N ARG A 141 -9.90 3.73 -21.22
CA ARG A 141 -10.32 2.32 -21.07
C ARG A 141 -11.84 2.14 -21.16
N ARG A 142 -12.59 3.15 -20.75
CA ARG A 142 -14.06 3.19 -20.85
C ARG A 142 -14.55 3.70 -22.22
N GLY A 143 -13.65 3.99 -23.15
CA GLY A 143 -13.99 4.53 -24.48
C GLY A 143 -14.51 5.97 -24.44
N MET A 144 -14.15 6.74 -23.41
CA MET A 144 -14.59 8.12 -23.21
C MET A 144 -13.42 9.10 -23.34
N GLU A 145 -13.72 10.31 -23.82
CA GLU A 145 -12.78 11.43 -23.85
C GLU A 145 -12.75 12.12 -22.48
N SER A 146 -11.62 12.05 -21.79
CA SER A 146 -11.43 12.79 -20.54
C SER A 146 -11.07 14.24 -20.80
N SER A 147 -11.60 15.15 -19.99
CA SER A 147 -10.97 16.44 -19.75
C SER A 147 -11.10 16.84 -18.28
N THR A 148 -10.26 17.77 -17.83
CA THR A 148 -10.35 18.32 -16.49
C THR A 148 -10.48 19.82 -16.58
N ARG A 149 -11.40 20.40 -15.80
CA ARG A 149 -11.54 21.84 -15.65
C ARG A 149 -11.11 22.25 -14.25
N MET A 150 -10.03 23.02 -14.16
CA MET A 150 -9.60 23.63 -12.90
C MET A 150 -10.61 24.71 -12.47
N ILE A 151 -11.09 24.64 -11.24
CA ILE A 151 -12.05 25.60 -10.67
C ILE A 151 -11.35 26.63 -9.80
N ALA A 152 -10.46 26.17 -8.92
CA ALA A 152 -9.69 27.05 -8.04
C ALA A 152 -8.44 26.35 -7.53
N THR A 153 -7.41 27.14 -7.28
CA THR A 153 -6.20 26.73 -6.55
C THR A 153 -5.93 27.76 -5.44
N ARG A 154 -5.49 27.29 -4.27
CA ARG A 154 -5.04 28.14 -3.17
C ARG A 154 -4.17 27.36 -2.20
N TRP A 155 -3.26 28.06 -1.52
CA TRP A 155 -2.57 27.50 -0.37
C TRP A 155 -3.49 27.47 0.85
N VAL A 156 -3.44 26.36 1.59
CA VAL A 156 -4.22 26.16 2.82
C VAL A 156 -3.35 25.52 3.88
N GLU A 157 -3.72 25.73 5.14
CA GLU A 157 -3.13 24.98 6.25
C GLU A 157 -3.73 23.58 6.33
N ALA A 158 -2.87 22.59 6.56
CA ALA A 158 -3.26 21.21 6.76
C ALA A 158 -4.08 21.08 8.05
N ASP A 159 -5.36 20.75 7.90
CA ASP A 159 -6.21 20.29 8.98
C ASP A 159 -5.79 18.89 9.47
N GLU A 160 -6.45 18.37 10.48
CA GLU A 160 -6.16 17.05 11.03
C GLU A 160 -6.23 15.93 9.98
N ARG A 161 -7.22 15.98 9.09
CA ARG A 161 -7.45 14.97 8.05
C ARG A 161 -6.38 15.05 6.97
N ILE A 162 -6.00 16.25 6.53
CA ILE A 162 -4.93 16.48 5.56
C ILE A 162 -3.61 16.00 6.17
N SER A 163 -3.33 16.40 7.41
CA SER A 163 -2.16 15.98 8.18
C SER A 163 -2.05 14.45 8.27
N SER A 164 -3.15 13.75 8.58
CA SER A 164 -3.16 12.28 8.65
C SER A 164 -2.93 11.57 7.33
N ASN A 165 -3.36 12.14 6.20
CA ASN A 165 -3.22 11.49 4.90
C ASN A 165 -1.91 11.85 4.19
N LEU A 166 -1.42 13.08 4.36
CA LEU A 166 -0.14 13.54 3.79
C LEU A 166 1.04 13.38 4.76
N LEU A 167 0.80 12.91 5.99
CA LEU A 167 1.82 12.75 7.03
C LEU A 167 2.66 14.03 7.29
N VAL A 168 2.04 15.19 7.08
CA VAL A 168 2.60 16.50 7.40
C VAL A 168 2.08 16.98 8.75
N PRO A 169 2.81 17.85 9.49
CA PRO A 169 2.28 18.49 10.69
C PRO A 169 0.97 19.26 10.42
N VAL A 170 0.10 19.32 11.43
CA VAL A 170 -1.07 20.22 11.39
C VAL A 170 -0.58 21.67 11.26
N GLY A 171 -1.24 22.45 10.40
CA GLY A 171 -0.84 23.82 10.10
C GLY A 171 0.19 23.95 8.97
N SER A 172 0.78 22.84 8.49
CA SER A 172 1.66 22.87 7.32
C SER A 172 0.94 23.39 6.09
N GLN A 173 1.62 24.20 5.29
CA GLN A 173 1.05 24.70 4.02
C GLN A 173 0.99 23.56 3.00
N VAL A 174 -0.17 23.42 2.36
CA VAL A 174 -0.40 22.49 1.23
C VAL A 174 -1.14 23.22 0.13
N LEU A 175 -0.90 22.83 -1.12
CA LEU A 175 -1.70 23.35 -2.23
C LEU A 175 -3.04 22.62 -2.26
N TYR A 176 -4.13 23.37 -2.17
CA TYR A 176 -5.47 22.88 -2.41
C TYR A 176 -5.94 23.27 -3.81
N ALA A 177 -6.52 22.30 -4.53
CA ALA A 177 -7.18 22.55 -5.80
C ALA A 177 -8.56 21.88 -5.88
N ARG A 178 -9.47 22.55 -6.60
CA ARG A 178 -10.78 22.02 -6.99
C ARG A 178 -10.84 21.81 -8.49
N ARG A 179 -11.31 20.65 -8.90
CA ARG A 179 -11.40 20.27 -10.32
C ARG A 179 -12.74 19.62 -10.62
N LEU A 180 -13.26 19.92 -11.81
CA LEU A 180 -14.28 19.08 -12.43
C LEU A 180 -13.58 18.07 -13.33
N ARG A 181 -13.92 16.80 -13.15
CA ARG A 181 -13.54 15.69 -14.01
C ARG A 181 -14.68 15.49 -15.02
N LEU A 182 -14.37 15.62 -16.30
CA LEU A 182 -15.35 15.54 -17.38
C LEU A 182 -15.12 14.28 -18.22
N ALA A 183 -16.21 13.66 -18.64
CA ALA A 183 -16.23 12.59 -19.63
C ALA A 183 -17.10 13.04 -20.81
N ASN A 184 -16.54 13.02 -22.02
CA ASN A 184 -17.19 13.52 -23.23
C ASN A 184 -17.77 14.95 -23.04
N GLY A 185 -17.03 15.81 -22.34
CA GLY A 185 -17.44 17.19 -22.04
C GLY A 185 -18.49 17.36 -20.93
N THR A 186 -18.99 16.28 -20.33
CA THR A 186 -19.95 16.32 -19.22
C THR A 186 -19.23 16.15 -17.87
N PRO A 187 -19.42 17.03 -16.88
CA PRO A 187 -18.86 16.83 -15.54
C PRO A 187 -19.45 15.58 -14.89
N ILE A 188 -18.60 14.63 -14.52
CA ILE A 188 -19.00 13.39 -13.84
C ILE A 188 -18.33 13.23 -12.48
N GLY A 189 -17.28 14.01 -12.20
CA GLY A 189 -16.53 13.95 -10.95
C GLY A 189 -16.17 15.32 -10.41
N PHE A 190 -16.21 15.43 -9.09
CA PHE A 190 -15.98 16.65 -8.33
C PHE A 190 -14.82 16.39 -7.37
N GLU A 191 -13.63 16.86 -7.76
CA GLU A 191 -12.38 16.52 -7.09
C GLU A 191 -11.88 17.68 -6.24
N ARG A 192 -11.48 17.33 -5.01
CA ARG A 192 -10.69 18.16 -4.10
C ARG A 192 -9.34 17.46 -3.92
N VAL A 193 -8.26 18.13 -4.29
CA VAL A 193 -6.90 17.59 -4.18
C VAL A 193 -6.04 18.49 -3.30
N TYR A 194 -5.20 17.87 -2.48
CA TYR A 194 -4.23 18.47 -1.58
C TYR A 194 -2.85 17.94 -1.93
N LEU A 195 -1.88 18.82 -2.14
CA LEU A 195 -0.53 18.47 -2.56
C LEU A 195 0.48 19.09 -1.59
N VAL A 196 1.52 18.34 -1.27
CA VAL A 196 2.68 18.92 -0.56
C VAL A 196 3.31 20.02 -1.42
N PRO A 197 3.96 21.03 -0.80
CA PRO A 197 4.48 22.19 -1.54
C PRO A 197 5.36 21.84 -2.74
N ASP A 198 6.19 20.82 -2.60
CA ASP A 198 7.14 20.44 -3.65
C ASP A 198 6.43 19.76 -4.85
N ALA A 199 5.30 19.09 -4.59
CA ALA A 199 4.43 18.51 -5.63
C ALA A 199 3.48 19.54 -6.26
N ALA A 200 3.38 20.76 -5.73
CA ALA A 200 2.42 21.78 -6.19
C ALA A 200 2.67 22.25 -7.64
N SER A 201 3.93 22.22 -8.09
CA SER A 201 4.33 22.58 -9.46
C SER A 201 3.61 21.74 -10.52
N THR A 202 3.28 20.49 -10.20
CA THR A 202 2.52 19.57 -11.09
C THR A 202 1.13 20.09 -11.46
N VAL A 203 0.60 21.03 -10.68
CA VAL A 203 -0.73 21.62 -10.86
C VAL A 203 -0.67 23.09 -11.24
N LEU A 204 0.33 23.82 -10.74
CA LEU A 204 0.45 25.25 -10.97
C LEU A 204 1.15 25.59 -12.29
N ASP A 205 1.96 24.68 -12.84
CA ASP A 205 2.55 24.85 -14.16
C ASP A 205 1.50 24.57 -15.24
N PRO A 206 1.13 25.55 -16.10
CA PRO A 206 0.13 25.34 -17.16
C PRO A 206 0.52 24.27 -18.20
N THR A 207 1.82 24.01 -18.36
CA THR A 207 2.40 23.00 -19.25
C THR A 207 2.22 21.61 -18.67
N VAL A 208 2.36 21.47 -17.34
CA VAL A 208 2.15 20.22 -16.59
C VAL A 208 0.67 20.00 -16.25
N SER A 209 -0.09 21.06 -16.00
CA SER A 209 -1.52 21.01 -15.68
C SER A 209 -2.38 20.48 -16.83
N GLN A 210 -1.95 20.63 -18.08
CA GLN A 210 -2.62 20.00 -19.23
C GLN A 210 -2.35 18.49 -19.32
N ALA A 211 -1.18 18.02 -18.85
CA ALA A 211 -0.88 16.60 -18.69
C ALA A 211 -1.54 15.99 -17.43
N PHE A 212 -1.68 16.78 -16.35
CA PHE A 212 -2.34 16.38 -15.11
C PHE A 212 -3.88 16.31 -15.25
N ALA A 213 -4.43 17.05 -16.21
CA ALA A 213 -5.83 17.00 -16.61
C ALA A 213 -6.23 15.68 -17.30
N GLY A 214 -5.25 14.87 -17.70
CA GLY A 214 -5.49 13.66 -18.45
C GLY A 214 -4.31 12.69 -18.52
N GLY A 215 -3.65 12.41 -17.41
CA GLY A 215 -2.74 11.26 -17.31
C GLY A 215 -1.43 11.35 -18.06
N SER A 216 -0.44 11.91 -17.37
CA SER A 216 1.01 11.88 -17.66
C SER A 216 1.43 12.66 -18.92
N PRO A 217 2.63 13.27 -18.95
CA PRO A 217 3.82 12.93 -18.17
C PRO A 217 3.86 13.71 -16.84
N GLN A 218 3.74 13.00 -15.71
CA GLN A 218 4.70 13.31 -14.64
C GLN A 218 6.05 13.14 -15.32
N GLU A 219 6.94 14.13 -15.24
CA GLU A 219 8.28 13.96 -15.79
C GLU A 219 8.82 12.64 -15.25
N GLU A 220 9.04 11.64 -16.12
CA GLU A 220 9.70 10.40 -15.74
C GLU A 220 11.03 10.82 -15.10
N GLY A 221 11.13 10.67 -13.76
CA GLY A 221 12.28 11.14 -12.99
C GLY A 221 12.05 12.36 -12.08
N SER A 222 10.82 12.89 -11.95
CA SER A 222 10.50 13.80 -10.85
C SER A 222 10.39 13.00 -9.54
N GLU A 223 11.03 13.49 -8.48
CA GLU A 223 10.96 12.93 -7.12
C GLU A 223 9.52 12.81 -6.59
N TYR A 224 8.56 13.55 -7.16
CA TYR A 224 7.16 13.60 -6.73
C TYR A 224 6.20 12.80 -7.62
N THR A 225 6.73 11.86 -8.40
CA THR A 225 5.94 10.93 -9.23
C THR A 225 5.13 10.01 -8.32
N VAL A 226 3.85 9.77 -8.65
CA VAL A 226 3.00 8.87 -7.87
C VAL A 226 3.13 7.47 -8.45
N GLU A 227 3.85 6.60 -7.73
CA GLU A 227 4.08 5.21 -8.12
C GLU A 227 3.16 4.25 -7.37
N HIS A 228 2.81 4.60 -6.14
CA HIS A 228 1.94 3.81 -5.27
C HIS A 228 0.79 4.66 -4.74
N GLY A 229 -0.22 3.99 -4.20
CA GLY A 229 -1.46 4.67 -3.84
C GLY A 229 -2.34 3.85 -2.92
N ARG A 230 -2.89 4.53 -1.91
CA ARG A 230 -3.90 3.97 -1.02
C ARG A 230 -5.25 4.50 -1.44
N MET A 231 -6.08 3.63 -2.02
CA MET A 231 -7.43 3.98 -2.45
C MET A 231 -8.48 3.49 -1.45
N ARG A 232 -9.47 4.32 -1.17
CA ARG A 232 -10.69 3.96 -0.44
C ARG A 232 -11.90 4.39 -1.25
N ILE A 233 -12.83 3.47 -1.45
CA ILE A 233 -14.07 3.70 -2.21
C ILE A 233 -15.25 3.53 -1.25
N GLU A 234 -16.13 4.52 -1.20
CA GLU A 234 -17.27 4.57 -0.29
C GLU A 234 -18.51 5.13 -1.00
N ALA A 235 -19.70 4.73 -0.53
CA ALA A 235 -20.93 5.41 -0.90
C ALA A 235 -21.05 6.71 -0.10
N SER A 236 -21.50 7.77 -0.75
CA SER A 236 -21.75 9.07 -0.14
C SER A 236 -22.97 9.74 -0.77
N LEU A 237 -23.43 10.84 -0.19
CA LEU A 237 -24.42 11.73 -0.79
C LEU A 237 -23.76 13.09 -1.01
N PHE A 238 -24.08 13.75 -2.12
CA PHE A 238 -23.62 15.12 -2.33
C PHE A 238 -24.23 16.06 -1.27
N SER A 239 -23.38 16.75 -0.54
CA SER A 239 -23.76 17.71 0.50
C SER A 239 -24.05 19.10 -0.08
N GLU A 240 -24.66 19.98 0.73
CA GLU A 240 -24.79 21.40 0.37
C GLU A 240 -23.43 22.07 0.16
N GLN A 241 -22.40 21.65 0.90
CA GLN A 241 -21.04 22.14 0.73
C GLN A 241 -20.44 21.70 -0.60
N ASP A 242 -20.75 20.49 -1.09
CA ASP A 242 -20.33 20.05 -2.42
C ASP A 242 -20.94 20.92 -3.51
N ALA A 243 -22.25 21.16 -3.43
CA ALA A 243 -22.92 22.06 -4.37
C ALA A 243 -22.32 23.48 -4.35
N ALA A 244 -22.07 24.03 -3.16
CA ALA A 244 -21.46 25.35 -3.00
C ALA A 244 -20.02 25.39 -3.56
N ASP A 245 -19.24 24.33 -3.34
CA ASP A 245 -17.85 24.26 -3.78
C ASP A 245 -17.70 24.20 -5.30
N PHE A 246 -18.70 23.69 -6.01
CA PHE A 246 -18.66 23.50 -7.46
C PHE A 246 -19.79 24.26 -8.18
N ASN A 247 -20.08 25.49 -7.72
CA ASN A 247 -20.95 26.48 -8.38
C ASN A 247 -22.39 26.01 -8.62
N GLY A 248 -22.99 25.36 -7.62
CA GLY A 248 -24.38 24.88 -7.65
C GLY A 248 -24.55 23.47 -8.21
N PHE A 249 -23.46 22.82 -8.59
CA PHE A 249 -23.42 21.39 -8.92
C PHE A 249 -22.55 20.68 -7.89
N PRO A 250 -22.74 19.38 -7.63
CA PRO A 250 -23.82 18.50 -8.09
C PRO A 250 -25.11 18.62 -7.26
N THR A 251 -26.18 17.92 -7.67
CA THR A 251 -27.48 17.92 -6.98
C THR A 251 -27.34 17.39 -5.55
N VAL A 252 -27.67 18.24 -4.57
CA VAL A 252 -27.65 17.88 -3.15
C VAL A 252 -28.55 16.67 -2.89
N GLY A 253 -28.05 15.72 -2.10
CA GLY A 253 -28.75 14.49 -1.74
C GLY A 253 -28.72 13.40 -2.82
N ALA A 254 -28.20 13.67 -4.02
CA ALA A 254 -27.98 12.62 -5.01
C ALA A 254 -26.83 11.70 -4.58
N ALA A 255 -26.91 10.44 -4.99
CA ALA A 255 -25.91 9.42 -4.66
C ALA A 255 -24.58 9.72 -5.36
N ALA A 256 -23.51 9.57 -4.59
CA ALA A 256 -22.15 9.76 -5.05
C ALA A 256 -21.30 8.53 -4.71
N LEU A 257 -20.38 8.20 -5.61
CA LEU A 257 -19.28 7.31 -5.31
C LEU A 257 -18.09 8.16 -4.86
N GLN A 258 -17.72 8.08 -3.59
CA GLN A 258 -16.57 8.78 -3.04
C GLN A 258 -15.32 7.92 -3.20
N VAL A 259 -14.35 8.43 -3.95
CA VAL A 259 -13.02 7.84 -4.10
C VAL A 259 -12.04 8.75 -3.37
N THR A 260 -11.37 8.19 -2.37
CA THR A 260 -10.29 8.84 -1.64
C THR A 260 -8.98 8.17 -2.02
N LEU A 261 -7.99 8.95 -2.44
CA LEU A 261 -6.67 8.45 -2.82
C LEU A 261 -5.59 9.23 -2.08
N THR A 262 -4.66 8.53 -1.45
CA THR A 262 -3.34 9.08 -1.11
C THR A 262 -2.33 8.51 -2.08
N GLY A 263 -1.64 9.36 -2.82
CA GLY A 263 -0.56 9.00 -3.74
C GLY A 263 0.80 9.08 -3.05
N TYR A 264 1.64 8.08 -3.31
CA TYR A 264 2.97 7.93 -2.75
C TYR A 264 4.02 7.80 -3.85
N THR A 265 5.22 8.32 -3.59
CA THR A 265 6.42 8.09 -4.43
C THR A 265 6.91 6.65 -4.31
N GLY A 266 7.87 6.24 -5.16
CA GLY A 266 8.54 4.94 -5.05
C GLY A 266 9.22 4.72 -3.68
N GLU A 267 9.70 5.79 -3.05
CA GLU A 267 10.28 5.78 -1.69
C GLU A 267 9.20 5.78 -0.58
N GLY A 268 7.93 5.76 -0.96
CA GLY A 268 6.80 5.73 -0.03
C GLY A 268 6.40 7.08 0.53
N GLU A 269 6.91 8.22 0.02
CA GLU A 269 6.53 9.53 0.55
C GLU A 269 5.15 9.97 0.03
N PRO A 270 4.21 10.40 0.90
CA PRO A 270 2.91 10.87 0.45
C PRO A 270 3.01 12.27 -0.18
N VAL A 271 2.62 12.39 -1.44
CA VAL A 271 2.74 13.66 -2.21
C VAL A 271 1.38 14.26 -2.57
N GLU A 272 0.36 13.42 -2.65
CA GLU A 272 -1.00 13.81 -3.03
C GLU A 272 -2.03 13.15 -2.12
N TYR A 273 -3.06 13.90 -1.77
CA TYR A 273 -4.27 13.40 -1.14
C TYR A 273 -5.48 13.99 -1.84
N SER A 274 -6.34 13.15 -2.40
CA SER A 274 -7.54 13.57 -3.13
C SER A 274 -8.80 12.91 -2.61
N VAL A 275 -9.89 13.65 -2.71
CA VAL A 275 -11.26 13.18 -2.50
C VAL A 275 -12.06 13.57 -3.73
N THR A 276 -12.50 12.57 -4.47
CA THR A 276 -13.32 12.73 -5.66
C THR A 276 -14.69 12.13 -5.43
N LEU A 277 -15.72 12.95 -5.59
CA LEU A 277 -17.10 12.49 -5.60
C LEU A 277 -17.53 12.33 -7.05
N TYR A 278 -17.84 11.11 -7.45
CA TYR A 278 -18.39 10.82 -8.77
C TYR A 278 -19.90 10.68 -8.72
N GLU A 279 -20.58 11.16 -9.76
CA GLU A 279 -22.01 10.90 -9.94
C GLU A 279 -22.23 9.40 -10.19
N SER A 280 -23.03 8.76 -9.34
CA SER A 280 -23.17 7.29 -9.35
C SER A 280 -23.78 6.73 -10.64
N ALA A 281 -24.56 7.53 -11.37
CA ALA A 281 -25.14 7.14 -12.65
C ALA A 281 -24.13 7.17 -13.80
N ALA A 282 -23.05 7.96 -13.66
CA ALA A 282 -22.05 8.18 -14.70
C ALA A 282 -20.74 7.43 -14.45
N TYR A 283 -20.46 7.03 -13.20
CA TYR A 283 -19.22 6.36 -12.82
C TYR A 283 -19.48 5.17 -11.90
N PHE A 284 -18.94 4.01 -12.28
CA PHE A 284 -19.04 2.76 -11.54
C PHE A 284 -17.79 1.89 -11.76
N TYR A 285 -17.58 0.92 -10.88
CA TYR A 285 -16.62 -0.16 -11.06
C TYR A 285 -17.37 -1.44 -11.42
N GLU A 286 -16.95 -2.08 -12.51
CA GLU A 286 -17.46 -3.37 -12.95
C GLU A 286 -16.32 -4.38 -12.90
N MET A 287 -16.60 -5.58 -12.39
CA MET A 287 -15.63 -6.66 -12.29
C MET A 287 -16.30 -7.97 -12.69
N ILE A 288 -15.57 -8.81 -13.41
CA ILE A 288 -15.96 -10.18 -13.72
C ILE A 288 -15.16 -11.08 -12.78
N LEU A 289 -15.84 -11.85 -11.93
CA LEU A 289 -15.25 -12.75 -10.93
C LEU A 289 -15.15 -14.19 -11.46
#